data_AF-A0AAD5A194-F1
#
_entry.id   AF-A0AAD5A194-F1
#
_cell.length_a   1.000
_cell.length_b   1.000
_cell.length_c   1.000
_cell.angle_alpha   90.00
_cell.angle_beta   90.00
_cell.angle_gamma   90.00
#
_symmetry.space_group_name_H-M   'P 1'
#
loop_
_entity.id
_entity.type
_entity.pdbx_description
1 polymer ?
#
loop_
_entity_poly.entity_id
_entity_poly.type
_entity_poly.pdbx_seq_one_letter_code
_entity_poly.pdbx_strand_id
1 'polypeptide(L)'
;MSLSELHRGIKEPDPPLSPDPVPVDEQQREPRYSSCQFFFEYLVVVSLKKNKTSTYEPQISYQFPKKDGMVRFQKEEEEKTLKAITLFCFPEGINWAPLTEYSSETFSFVLTEVDGSRRNGYCRRLLPHGNGARPPEAYCIISKVACFGLFSKIFDEVEKRRQISMAMIYPFMQSLREAPFPAPGNTVQIKSFIPDSGTE
;
A
#
# COMPACT_ATOMS: atom_id res chain seq x y z
N MET A 1 -11.53 -31.29 -88.99
CA MET A 1 -11.68 -32.67 -88.50
C MET A 1 -11.77 -32.62 -86.98
N SER A 2 -12.76 -33.31 -86.43
CA SER A 2 -13.17 -33.34 -85.01
C SER A 2 -12.18 -34.06 -84.09
N LEU A 3 -12.22 -33.74 -82.79
CA LEU A 3 -12.24 -34.61 -81.58
C LEU A 3 -11.87 -33.74 -80.34
N SER A 4 -12.80 -33.33 -79.46
CA SER A 4 -13.15 -33.93 -78.13
C SER A 4 -11.93 -34.30 -77.26
N GLU A 5 -11.78 -34.01 -75.96
CA GLU A 5 -12.72 -33.75 -74.86
C GLU A 5 -11.96 -33.26 -73.60
N LEU A 6 -12.66 -32.49 -72.75
CA LEU A 6 -12.61 -32.41 -71.27
C LEU A 6 -11.27 -32.30 -70.50
N HIS A 7 -11.09 -31.20 -69.75
CA HIS A 7 -10.77 -31.22 -68.31
C HIS A 7 -11.28 -29.93 -67.65
N ARG A 8 -12.13 -30.10 -66.62
CA ARG A 8 -12.76 -29.07 -65.80
C ARG A 8 -11.87 -28.80 -64.60
N GLY A 9 -11.32 -27.58 -64.49
CA GLY A 9 -10.55 -27.11 -63.34
C GLY A 9 -11.21 -25.87 -62.73
N ILE A 10 -11.58 -25.98 -61.46
CA ILE A 10 -12.38 -25.05 -60.66
C ILE A 10 -11.60 -23.76 -60.42
N LYS A 11 -12.23 -22.59 -60.64
CA LYS A 11 -11.69 -21.27 -60.27
C LYS A 11 -12.04 -20.99 -58.81
N GLU A 12 -11.05 -20.93 -57.94
CA GLU A 12 -11.21 -20.52 -56.54
C GLU A 12 -11.78 -19.08 -56.45
N PRO A 13 -12.69 -18.79 -55.51
CA PRO A 13 -13.16 -17.43 -55.28
C PRO A 13 -12.12 -16.63 -54.48
N ASP A 14 -12.01 -15.33 -54.79
CA ASP A 14 -11.11 -14.39 -54.13
C ASP A 14 -11.33 -14.34 -52.61
N PRO A 15 -10.26 -14.13 -51.80
CA PRO A 15 -10.40 -14.03 -50.35
C PRO A 15 -11.18 -12.76 -49.96
N PRO A 16 -11.99 -12.81 -48.88
CA PRO A 16 -12.71 -11.64 -48.43
C PRO A 16 -11.75 -10.55 -47.94
N LEU A 17 -12.04 -9.30 -48.30
CA LEU A 17 -11.36 -8.11 -47.77
C LEU A 17 -11.37 -8.14 -46.24
N SER A 18 -10.18 -8.00 -45.65
CA SER A 18 -9.97 -7.83 -44.21
C SER A 18 -10.77 -6.62 -43.71
N PRO A 19 -11.54 -6.74 -42.61
CA PRO A 19 -12.16 -5.58 -41.99
C PRO A 19 -11.07 -4.66 -41.43
N ASP A 20 -11.25 -3.35 -41.62
CA ASP A 20 -10.38 -2.32 -41.05
C ASP A 20 -10.16 -2.54 -39.54
N PRO A 21 -8.97 -2.23 -39.01
CA PRO A 21 -8.74 -2.35 -37.57
C PRO A 21 -9.64 -1.34 -36.86
N VAL A 22 -10.64 -1.87 -36.14
CA VAL A 22 -11.41 -1.13 -35.14
C VAL A 22 -10.39 -0.47 -34.20
N PRO A 23 -10.51 0.84 -33.87
CA PRO A 23 -9.64 1.43 -32.88
C PRO A 23 -9.87 0.65 -31.59
N VAL A 24 -8.83 -0.05 -31.14
CA VAL A 24 -8.85 -0.71 -29.84
C VAL A 24 -8.90 0.43 -28.84
N ASP A 25 -10.06 0.61 -28.23
CA ASP A 25 -10.25 1.53 -27.11
C ASP A 25 -9.33 1.05 -25.97
N GLU A 26 -8.15 1.67 -25.88
CA GLU A 26 -7.19 1.51 -24.78
C GLU A 26 -7.69 2.13 -23.47
N GLN A 27 -9.00 2.27 -23.28
CA GLN A 27 -9.63 2.29 -21.97
C GLN A 27 -9.51 0.89 -21.33
N GLN A 28 -8.26 0.46 -21.10
CA GLN A 28 -7.91 -0.56 -20.15
C GLN A 28 -8.50 -0.14 -18.80
N ARG A 29 -9.69 -0.70 -18.49
CA ARG A 29 -10.25 -0.91 -17.15
C ARG A 29 -9.52 -0.13 -16.06
N GLU A 30 -9.66 1.19 -16.03
CA GLU A 30 -9.34 1.91 -14.82
C GLU A 30 -10.31 1.32 -13.77
N PRO A 31 -9.81 0.78 -12.65
CA PRO A 31 -10.71 0.48 -11.56
C PRO A 31 -11.38 1.82 -11.26
N ARG A 32 -12.69 1.92 -11.52
CA ARG A 32 -13.46 3.12 -11.18
C ARG A 32 -13.20 3.34 -9.70
N TYR A 33 -12.32 4.29 -9.37
CA TYR A 33 -11.99 4.68 -8.01
C TYR A 33 -13.27 5.29 -7.46
N SER A 34 -14.12 4.39 -6.97
CA SER A 34 -15.48 4.67 -6.57
C SER A 34 -15.37 5.58 -5.35
N SER A 35 -16.20 6.62 -5.34
CA SER A 35 -16.24 7.78 -4.45
C SER A 35 -16.45 7.49 -2.95
N CYS A 36 -16.09 6.31 -2.46
CA CYS A 36 -16.19 5.86 -1.07
C CYS A 36 -14.91 5.21 -0.53
N GLN A 37 -13.78 5.28 -1.24
CA GLN A 37 -12.53 4.68 -0.79
C GLN A 37 -11.60 5.72 -0.15
N PHE A 38 -11.19 5.48 1.10
CA PHE A 38 -10.14 6.25 1.75
C PHE A 38 -8.80 6.05 1.07
N PHE A 39 -7.92 7.06 1.16
CA PHE A 39 -6.57 7.01 0.61
C PHE A 39 -5.77 5.78 1.10
N PHE A 40 -5.99 5.40 2.36
CA PHE A 40 -5.49 4.19 2.98
C PHE A 40 -6.47 3.68 4.06
N GLU A 41 -6.39 2.40 4.39
CA GLU A 41 -7.26 1.74 5.38
C GLU A 41 -6.76 1.96 6.81
N TYR A 42 -5.46 1.76 7.04
CA TYR A 42 -4.83 1.93 8.35
C TYR A 42 -3.42 2.51 8.23
N LEU A 43 -3.03 3.30 9.22
CA LEU A 43 -1.64 3.43 9.64
C LEU A 43 -1.50 2.69 10.97
N VAL A 44 -0.50 1.83 11.09
CA VAL A 44 -0.09 1.24 12.37
C VAL A 44 1.37 1.55 12.66
N VAL A 45 1.70 1.71 13.93
CA VAL A 45 3.08 1.71 14.41
C VAL A 45 3.31 0.41 15.14
N VAL A 46 4.31 -0.34 14.70
CA VAL A 46 4.72 -1.61 15.28
C VAL A 46 6.04 -1.38 16.01
N SER A 47 6.09 -1.74 17.29
CA SER A 47 7.29 -1.69 18.11
C SER A 47 7.64 -3.08 18.63
N LEU A 48 8.94 -3.30 18.84
CA LEU A 48 9.43 -4.54 19.44
C LEU A 48 9.41 -4.41 20.97
N LYS A 49 8.61 -5.24 21.64
CA LYS A 49 8.58 -5.30 23.11
C LYS A 49 9.20 -6.59 23.61
N LYS A 50 9.94 -6.49 24.73
CA LYS A 50 10.44 -7.69 25.42
C LYS A 50 9.28 -8.43 26.07
N ASN A 51 9.19 -9.73 25.82
CA ASN A 51 8.29 -10.61 26.53
C ASN A 51 8.94 -11.14 27.83
N LYS A 52 8.25 -12.05 28.54
CA LYS A 52 8.74 -12.64 29.79
C LYS A 52 10.03 -13.47 29.62
N THR A 53 10.31 -13.98 28.42
CA THR A 53 11.51 -14.76 28.10
C THR A 53 12.66 -13.87 27.60
N SER A 54 12.55 -12.55 27.77
CA SER A 54 13.53 -11.54 27.29
C SER A 54 13.74 -11.52 25.77
N THR A 55 12.85 -12.14 24.99
CA THR A 55 12.87 -12.07 23.53
C THR A 55 11.97 -10.94 23.05
N TYR A 56 12.32 -10.34 21.92
CA TYR A 56 11.52 -9.27 21.33
C TYR A 56 10.36 -9.83 20.51
N GLU A 57 9.18 -9.24 20.69
CA GLU A 57 7.99 -9.55 19.90
C GLU A 57 7.41 -8.26 19.30
N PRO A 58 7.05 -8.26 18.01
CA PRO A 58 6.45 -7.11 17.36
C PRO A 58 4.99 -6.94 17.82
N GLN A 59 4.66 -5.74 18.29
CA GLN A 59 3.34 -5.38 18.77
C GLN A 59 2.91 -4.03 18.20
N ILE A 60 1.62 -3.88 17.92
CA ILE A 60 1.06 -2.57 17.56
C ILE A 60 1.08 -1.67 18.80
N SER A 61 1.82 -0.58 18.72
CA SER A 61 1.85 0.48 19.74
C SER A 61 0.85 1.61 19.42
N TYR A 62 0.48 1.75 18.16
CA TYR A 62 -0.47 2.77 17.70
C TYR A 62 -1.21 2.29 16.45
N GLN A 63 -2.50 2.63 16.35
CA GLN A 63 -3.33 2.37 15.17
C GLN A 63 -4.19 3.59 14.87
N PHE A 64 -4.22 3.98 13.60
CA PHE A 64 -5.06 5.02 13.06
C PHE A 64 -5.81 4.51 11.81
N PRO A 65 -7.13 4.73 11.70
CA PRO A 65 -8.02 5.25 12.73
C PRO A 65 -8.26 4.20 13.80
N LYS A 66 -8.76 4.64 14.96
CA LYS A 66 -9.33 3.71 15.94
C LYS A 66 -10.66 3.21 15.38
N LYS A 67 -10.82 1.90 15.29
CA LYS A 67 -12.09 1.31 14.89
C LYS A 67 -12.89 0.95 16.13
N ASP A 68 -13.82 1.83 16.49
CA ASP A 68 -14.80 1.59 17.56
C ASP A 68 -16.09 1.00 16.97
N GLY A 69 -16.83 0.21 17.75
CA GLY A 69 -18.18 -0.24 17.40
C GLY A 69 -18.29 -1.43 16.42
N MET A 70 -17.22 -2.19 16.20
CA MET A 70 -17.25 -3.35 15.30
C MET A 70 -17.97 -4.57 15.90
N VAL A 71 -18.72 -5.29 15.06
CA VAL A 71 -19.32 -6.59 15.41
C VAL A 71 -18.19 -7.61 15.65
N ARG A 72 -18.40 -8.55 16.58
CA ARG A 72 -17.37 -9.52 17.03
C ARG A 72 -16.62 -10.22 15.90
N PHE A 73 -17.30 -10.65 14.85
CA PHE A 73 -16.68 -11.34 13.72
C PHE A 73 -15.70 -10.44 12.95
N GLN A 74 -16.11 -9.20 12.63
CA GLN A 74 -15.24 -8.24 11.93
C GLN A 74 -14.01 -7.88 12.78
N LYS A 75 -14.19 -7.80 14.10
CA LYS A 75 -13.09 -7.55 15.03
C LYS A 75 -12.06 -8.67 15.03
N GLU A 76 -12.51 -9.94 14.99
CA GLU A 76 -11.60 -11.09 14.94
C GLU A 76 -10.80 -11.16 13.64
N GLU A 77 -11.45 -10.86 12.50
CA GLU A 77 -10.79 -10.78 11.20
C GLU A 77 -9.77 -9.64 11.13
N GLU A 78 -10.13 -8.48 11.68
CA GLU A 78 -9.20 -7.36 11.82
C GLU A 78 -8.01 -7.74 12.71
N GLU A 79 -8.23 -8.37 13.85
CA GLU A 79 -7.16 -8.82 14.75
C GLU A 79 -6.19 -9.79 14.06
N LYS A 80 -6.70 -10.73 13.25
CA LYS A 80 -5.87 -11.61 12.42
C LYS A 80 -5.04 -10.82 11.41
N THR A 81 -5.66 -9.84 10.75
CA THR A 81 -4.96 -8.95 9.80
C THR A 81 -3.85 -8.16 10.50
N LEU A 82 -4.17 -7.52 11.62
CA LEU A 82 -3.23 -6.72 12.41
C LEU A 82 -2.06 -7.57 12.93
N LYS A 83 -2.32 -8.81 13.36
CA LYS A 83 -1.28 -9.75 13.75
C LYS A 83 -0.40 -10.17 12.57
N ALA A 84 -0.94 -10.34 11.37
CA ALA A 84 -0.12 -10.59 10.18
C ALA A 84 0.77 -9.37 9.87
N ILE A 85 0.22 -8.15 9.95
CA ILE A 85 0.96 -6.91 9.72
C ILE A 85 2.17 -6.78 10.66
N THR A 86 2.03 -7.11 11.95
CA THR A 86 3.19 -7.03 12.87
C THR A 86 4.33 -7.95 12.46
N LEU A 87 4.03 -9.14 11.95
CA LEU A 87 5.01 -10.10 11.47
C LEU A 87 5.67 -9.64 10.15
N PHE A 88 4.90 -9.02 9.24
CA PHE A 88 5.48 -8.47 8.01
C PHE A 88 6.29 -7.19 8.22
N CYS A 89 6.01 -6.41 9.27
CA CYS A 89 6.84 -5.26 9.65
C CYS A 89 8.22 -5.67 10.21
N PHE A 90 8.32 -6.89 10.76
CA PHE A 90 9.53 -7.46 11.36
C PHE A 90 9.66 -8.95 10.99
N PRO A 91 9.89 -9.28 9.70
CA PRO A 91 9.95 -10.66 9.22
C PRO A 91 11.07 -11.48 9.88
N GLU A 92 12.08 -10.82 10.44
CA GLU A 92 13.21 -11.41 11.18
C GLU A 92 12.78 -12.00 12.55
N GLY A 93 11.55 -11.73 12.99
CA GLY A 93 10.94 -12.38 14.15
C GLY A 93 11.56 -11.95 15.48
N ILE A 94 12.05 -12.91 16.26
CA ILE A 94 12.54 -12.72 17.64
C ILE A 94 14.03 -12.36 17.75
N ASN A 95 14.77 -12.39 16.63
CA ASN A 95 16.23 -12.20 16.58
C ASN A 95 16.64 -10.72 16.53
N TRP A 96 16.03 -9.89 17.36
CA TRP A 96 16.33 -8.46 17.42
C TRP A 96 17.30 -8.13 18.55
N ALA A 97 18.31 -7.33 18.21
CA ALA A 97 19.17 -6.66 19.16
C ALA A 97 18.88 -5.15 19.15
N PRO A 98 18.90 -4.46 20.30
CA PRO A 98 18.86 -3.01 20.36
C PRO A 98 20.01 -2.38 19.58
N LEU A 99 19.72 -1.30 18.86
CA LEU A 99 20.68 -0.60 18.00
C LEU A 99 20.86 0.83 18.49
N THR A 100 22.07 1.36 18.36
CA THR A 100 22.38 2.77 18.63
C THR A 100 22.16 3.65 17.40
N GLU A 101 22.35 3.08 16.22
CA GLU A 101 22.17 3.71 14.91
C GLU A 101 21.37 2.78 13.99
N TYR A 102 20.51 3.36 13.16
CA TYR A 102 19.72 2.63 12.18
C TYR A 102 19.39 3.56 11.02
N SER A 103 19.74 3.16 9.80
CA SER A 103 19.31 3.90 8.60
C SER A 103 17.85 3.59 8.32
N SER A 104 17.01 4.61 8.15
CA SER A 104 15.59 4.41 7.83
C SER A 104 15.44 3.55 6.57
N GLU A 105 14.65 2.48 6.68
CA GLU A 105 14.45 1.50 5.60
C GLU A 105 13.01 1.53 5.12
N THR A 106 12.81 1.53 3.81
CA THR A 106 11.49 1.49 3.18
C THR A 106 11.29 0.19 2.44
N PHE A 107 10.19 -0.48 2.70
CA PHE A 107 9.84 -1.72 2.01
C PHE A 107 8.31 -1.86 1.90
N SER A 108 7.87 -2.86 1.14
CA SER A 108 6.45 -3.17 1.02
C SER A 108 6.19 -4.66 0.97
N PHE A 109 5.00 -5.07 1.40
CA PHE A 109 4.51 -6.43 1.33
C PHE A 109 3.07 -6.46 0.81
N VAL A 110 2.60 -7.64 0.41
CA VAL A 110 1.22 -7.85 -0.06
C VAL A 110 0.51 -8.83 0.88
N LEU A 111 -0.65 -8.42 1.40
CA LEU A 111 -1.58 -9.30 2.11
C LEU A 111 -2.58 -9.81 1.08
N THR A 112 -2.64 -11.14 0.93
CA THR A 112 -3.63 -11.79 0.08
C THR A 112 -4.66 -12.46 0.96
N GLU A 113 -5.94 -12.15 0.73
CA GLU A 113 -7.06 -12.74 1.45
C GLU A 113 -7.52 -14.05 0.79
N VAL A 114 -8.37 -14.79 1.49
CA VAL A 114 -8.86 -16.11 1.04
C VAL A 114 -9.68 -15.98 -0.25
N ASP A 115 -10.36 -14.86 -0.47
CA ASP A 115 -11.09 -14.55 -1.69
C ASP A 115 -10.19 -14.11 -2.87
N GLY A 116 -8.87 -14.07 -2.66
CA GLY A 116 -7.89 -13.64 -3.65
C GLY A 116 -7.73 -12.12 -3.76
N SER A 117 -8.47 -11.34 -2.98
CA SER A 117 -8.27 -9.90 -2.90
C SER A 117 -6.92 -9.56 -2.27
N ARG A 118 -6.39 -8.37 -2.61
CA ARG A 118 -5.04 -7.95 -2.21
C ARG A 118 -5.07 -6.59 -1.54
N ARG A 119 -4.27 -6.46 -0.48
CA ARG A 119 -3.92 -5.21 0.17
C ARG A 119 -2.40 -5.06 0.20
N ASN A 120 -1.91 -3.84 0.04
CA ASN A 120 -0.48 -3.53 0.09
C ASN A 120 -0.15 -2.92 1.45
N GLY A 121 0.87 -3.43 2.10
CA GLY A 121 1.50 -2.82 3.26
C GLY A 121 2.76 -2.09 2.85
N TYR A 122 2.86 -0.80 3.16
CA TYR A 122 4.05 0.01 2.95
C TYR A 122 4.66 0.33 4.30
N CYS A 123 5.94 0.08 4.47
CA CYS A 123 6.63 0.21 5.74
C CYS A 123 7.76 1.22 5.67
N ARG A 124 7.93 1.98 6.74
CA ARG A 124 9.14 2.72 7.06
C ARG A 124 9.62 2.29 8.44
N ARG A 125 10.74 1.56 8.49
CA ARG A 125 11.40 1.17 9.72
C ARG A 125 12.47 2.20 10.07
N LEU A 126 12.46 2.69 11.30
CA LEU A 126 13.35 3.75 11.76
C LEU A 126 13.72 3.55 13.24
N LEU A 127 14.80 4.18 13.70
CA LEU A 127 15.10 4.21 15.12
C LEU A 127 14.27 5.31 15.80
N PRO A 128 13.56 5.02 16.91
CA PRO A 128 12.88 6.08 17.65
C PRO A 128 13.86 7.13 18.18
N HIS A 129 13.41 8.35 18.50
CA HIS A 129 14.26 9.29 19.21
C HIS A 129 14.56 8.78 20.63
N GLY A 130 15.76 9.05 21.12
CA GLY A 130 16.19 8.64 22.45
C GLY A 130 17.71 8.50 22.55
N ASN A 131 18.16 8.13 23.74
CA ASN A 131 19.56 7.86 24.03
C ASN A 131 19.78 6.36 24.21
N GLY A 132 20.96 5.88 23.79
CA GLY A 132 21.36 4.48 23.95
C GLY A 132 20.71 3.51 22.97
N ALA A 133 21.04 2.23 23.16
CA ALA A 133 20.60 1.15 22.29
C ALA A 133 19.10 0.86 22.50
N ARG A 134 18.34 0.86 21.41
CA ARG A 134 16.89 0.66 21.43
C ARG A 134 16.41 -0.08 20.18
N PRO A 135 15.28 -0.78 20.24
CA PRO A 135 14.74 -1.43 19.07
C PRO A 135 14.22 -0.39 18.06
N PRO A 136 14.26 -0.68 16.75
CA PRO A 136 13.57 0.12 15.75
C PRO A 136 12.04 0.00 15.89
N GLU A 137 11.34 0.98 15.33
CA GLU A 137 9.89 1.00 15.14
C GLU A 137 9.57 0.97 13.64
N ALA A 138 8.44 0.36 13.27
CA ALA A 138 7.95 0.33 11.90
C ALA A 138 6.61 1.06 11.80
N TYR A 139 6.56 2.11 10.97
CA TYR A 139 5.32 2.73 10.54
C TYR A 139 4.82 1.97 9.31
N CYS A 140 3.58 1.50 9.32
CA CYS A 140 3.01 0.72 8.24
C CYS A 140 1.66 1.26 7.79
N ILE A 141 1.56 1.64 6.51
CA ILE A 141 0.31 2.05 5.87
C ILE A 141 -0.24 0.87 5.08
N ILE A 142 -1.52 0.53 5.31
CA ILE A 142 -2.25 -0.49 4.56
C ILE A 142 -3.18 0.20 3.57
N SER A 143 -3.03 -0.10 2.27
CA SER A 143 -3.90 0.43 1.23
C SER A 143 -4.16 -0.60 0.12
N LYS A 144 -5.35 -0.54 -0.47
CA LYS A 144 -5.66 -1.30 -1.70
C LYS A 144 -4.94 -0.74 -2.93
N VAL A 145 -4.42 0.49 -2.86
CA VAL A 145 -3.73 1.11 -3.99
C VAL A 145 -2.25 0.73 -4.00
N ALA A 146 -1.79 0.29 -5.16
CA ALA A 146 -0.38 -0.02 -5.44
C ALA A 146 0.36 1.26 -5.90
N CYS A 147 1.05 1.96 -5.00
CA CYS A 147 1.77 3.20 -5.32
C CYS A 147 2.96 3.44 -4.38
N PHE A 148 3.98 2.59 -4.48
CA PHE A 148 5.15 2.62 -3.58
C PHE A 148 5.80 3.99 -3.49
N GLY A 149 6.03 4.66 -4.62
CA GLY A 149 6.67 5.98 -4.65
C GLY A 149 5.89 7.06 -3.89
N LEU A 150 4.55 7.03 -3.95
CA LEU A 150 3.72 7.98 -3.21
C LEU A 150 3.76 7.71 -1.70
N PHE A 151 3.62 6.44 -1.28
CA PHE A 151 3.69 6.10 0.14
C PHE A 151 5.10 6.32 0.72
N SER A 152 6.15 6.13 -0.07
CA SER A 152 7.52 6.50 0.34
C SER A 152 7.62 8.00 0.66
N LYS A 153 7.10 8.88 -0.21
CA LYS A 153 7.08 10.33 0.02
C LYS A 153 6.22 10.70 1.23
N ILE A 154 5.09 10.03 1.42
CA ILE A 154 4.26 10.21 2.63
C ILE A 154 5.06 9.88 3.88
N PHE A 155 5.87 8.82 3.87
CA PHE A 155 6.72 8.49 5.02
C PHE A 155 7.82 9.51 5.26
N ASP A 156 8.42 10.10 4.22
CA ASP A 156 9.38 11.20 4.41
C ASP A 156 8.72 12.38 5.16
N GLU A 157 7.46 12.69 4.84
CA GLU A 157 6.66 13.70 5.53
C GLU A 157 6.28 13.31 6.98
N VAL A 158 6.00 12.03 7.24
CA VAL A 158 5.79 11.50 8.61
C VAL A 158 7.08 11.61 9.43
N GLU A 159 8.23 11.24 8.86
CA GLU A 159 9.54 11.31 9.53
C GLU A 159 9.91 12.75 9.89
N LYS A 160 9.68 13.72 9.00
CA LYS A 160 9.87 15.16 9.30
C LYS A 160 9.03 15.62 10.48
N ARG A 161 7.72 15.31 10.47
CA ARG A 161 6.80 15.70 11.56
C ARG A 161 7.17 15.04 12.88
N ARG A 162 7.67 13.81 12.82
CA ARG A 162 8.18 13.03 13.96
C ARG A 162 9.38 13.69 14.66
N GLN A 163 10.22 14.43 13.93
CA GLN A 163 11.32 15.21 14.53
C GLN A 163 10.82 16.35 15.43
N ILE A 164 9.60 16.84 15.16
CA ILE A 164 9.01 17.97 15.89
C ILE A 164 8.12 17.44 17.02
N SER A 165 7.12 16.61 16.69
CA SER A 165 6.25 15.97 17.68
C SER A 165 5.44 14.82 17.07
N MET A 166 5.32 13.71 17.80
CA MET A 166 4.42 12.60 17.44
C MET A 166 2.98 13.04 17.23
N ALA A 167 2.52 14.06 17.96
CA ALA A 167 1.15 14.56 17.86
C ALA A 167 0.84 15.17 16.48
N MET A 168 1.86 15.62 15.74
CA MET A 168 1.71 16.22 14.41
C MET A 168 1.42 15.19 13.32
N ILE A 169 1.70 13.91 13.57
CA ILE A 169 1.45 12.84 12.60
C ILE A 169 -0.05 12.63 12.43
N TYR A 170 -0.83 12.70 13.52
CA TYR A 170 -2.26 12.41 13.46
C TYR A 170 -3.04 13.36 12.54
N PRO A 171 -2.95 14.70 12.66
CA PRO A 171 -3.64 15.61 11.75
C PRO A 171 -3.24 15.40 10.29
N PHE A 172 -1.95 15.19 10.01
CA PHE A 172 -1.47 14.92 8.66
C PHE A 172 -2.08 13.63 8.07
N MET A 173 -2.08 12.54 8.84
CA MET A 173 -2.64 11.26 8.41
C MET A 173 -4.15 11.31 8.27
N GLN A 174 -4.85 12.10 9.09
CA GLN A 174 -6.28 12.37 8.94
C GLN A 174 -6.57 13.08 7.62
N SER A 175 -5.90 14.20 7.35
CA SER A 175 -6.08 14.96 6.11
C SER A 175 -5.72 14.14 4.87
N LEU A 176 -4.65 13.33 4.94
CA LEU A 176 -4.28 12.41 3.87
C LEU A 176 -5.35 11.35 3.62
N ARG A 177 -5.90 10.74 4.67
CA ARG A 177 -6.91 9.68 4.56
C ARG A 177 -8.18 10.16 3.86
N GLU A 178 -8.61 11.38 4.16
CA GLU A 178 -9.83 12.02 3.64
C GLU A 178 -9.63 12.64 2.25
N ALA A 179 -8.38 12.87 1.84
CA ALA A 179 -8.08 13.39 0.51
C ALA A 179 -8.43 12.36 -0.57
N PRO A 180 -8.86 12.83 -1.76
CA PRO A 180 -9.01 11.95 -2.91
C PRO A 180 -7.65 11.42 -3.34
N PHE A 181 -7.62 10.17 -3.81
CA PHE A 181 -6.41 9.64 -4.43
C PHE A 181 -6.14 10.41 -5.74
N PRO A 182 -4.90 10.86 -6.02
CA PRO A 182 -4.61 11.59 -7.23
C PRO A 182 -4.75 10.68 -8.45
N ALA A 183 -5.30 11.20 -9.54
CA ALA A 183 -5.26 10.51 -10.83
C ALA A 183 -3.79 10.33 -11.28
N PRO A 184 -3.49 9.32 -12.12
CA PRO A 184 -2.14 9.15 -12.67
C PRO A 184 -1.60 10.46 -13.28
N GLY A 185 -0.38 10.83 -12.91
CA GLY A 185 0.26 12.07 -13.36
C GLY A 185 -0.12 13.35 -12.59
N ASN A 186 -1.14 13.30 -11.72
CA ASN A 186 -1.54 14.44 -10.90
C ASN A 186 -0.91 14.40 -9.50
N THR A 187 -0.86 15.56 -8.86
CA THR A 187 -0.36 15.74 -7.48
C THR A 187 -1.52 15.83 -6.51
N VAL A 188 -1.42 15.13 -5.37
CA VAL A 188 -2.30 15.34 -4.22
C VAL A 188 -1.70 16.43 -3.32
N GLN A 189 -2.54 17.39 -2.91
CA GLN A 189 -2.14 18.45 -1.98
C GLN A 189 -2.78 18.19 -0.62
N ILE A 190 -1.96 17.98 0.41
CA ILE A 190 -2.42 17.72 1.77
C ILE A 190 -2.13 18.95 2.61
N LYS A 191 -3.18 19.71 2.92
CA LYS A 191 -3.05 20.85 3.84
C LYS A 191 -2.73 20.33 5.23
N SER A 192 -1.55 20.67 5.74
CA SER A 192 -1.18 20.32 7.10
C SER A 192 -0.37 21.44 7.74
N PHE A 193 -0.57 21.64 9.03
CA PHE A 193 0.18 22.62 9.79
C PHE A 193 1.45 21.98 10.36
N ILE A 194 2.58 22.68 10.29
CA ILE A 194 3.79 22.35 11.04
C ILE A 194 4.17 23.60 11.86
N PRO A 195 4.24 23.52 13.20
CA PRO A 195 4.72 24.63 14.03
C PRO A 195 6.07 25.15 13.50
N ASP A 196 6.25 26.47 13.47
CA ASP A 196 7.42 27.18 12.96
C ASP A 196 7.66 27.16 11.42
N SER A 197 6.98 26.29 10.66
CA SER A 197 7.04 26.27 9.18
C SER A 197 5.76 26.80 8.51
N GLY A 198 4.65 26.93 9.24
CA GLY A 198 3.37 27.43 8.73
C GLY A 198 2.47 26.32 8.18
N THR A 199 1.50 26.69 7.35
CA THR A 199 0.68 25.74 6.57
C THR A 199 1.37 25.41 5.26
N GLU A 200 1.66 24.12 5.04
CA GLU A 200 2.11 23.57 3.74
C GLU A 200 1.00 22.70 3.12
#